data_AF-A0A3C1VHF2-F1
#
_entry.id   AF-A0A3C1VHF2-F1
#
_cell.length_a   1.000
_cell.length_b   1.000
_cell.length_c   1.000
_cell.angle_alpha   90.00
_cell.angle_beta   90.00
_cell.angle_gamma   90.00
#
_symmetry.space_group_name_H-M   'P 1'
#
loop_
_entity.id
_entity.type
_entity.pdbx_description
1 polymer ?
#
loop_
_entity_poly.entity_id
_entity_poly.type
_entity_poly.pdbx_seq_one_letter_code
_entity_poly.pdbx_strand_id
1 'polypeptide(L)' 'MSKSQILEELPRLTANDRSQLFARIAELHEADLLDGGAPTPAERQALDEALTEFERDPSPGEPWRKVFSKIRASRR' A
#
# COMPACT_ATOMS: atom_id res chain seq x y z
N MET A 1 -19.55 -1.37 -17.35
CA MET A 1 -18.16 -1.20 -17.81
C MET A 1 -17.36 -2.42 -17.41
N SER A 2 -16.50 -2.92 -18.28
CA SER A 2 -15.54 -3.97 -17.94
C SER A 2 -14.33 -3.38 -17.20
N LYS A 3 -13.60 -4.23 -16.47
CA LYS A 3 -12.31 -3.86 -15.86
C LYS A 3 -11.34 -3.26 -16.87
N SER A 4 -11.28 -3.82 -18.09
CA SER A 4 -10.40 -3.33 -19.16
C SER A 4 -10.74 -1.91 -19.59
N GLN A 5 -12.03 -1.60 -19.77
CA GLN A 5 -12.49 -0.25 -20.13
C GLN A 5 -12.11 0.78 -19.06
N ILE A 6 -12.28 0.44 -17.77
CA ILE A 6 -11.89 1.36 -16.67
C ILE A 6 -10.39 1.68 -16.76
N LEU A 7 -9.55 0.67 -16.96
CA LEU A 7 -8.09 0.84 -17.04
C LEU A 7 -7.66 1.66 -18.27
N GLU A 8 -8.34 1.50 -19.39
CA GLU A 8 -8.07 2.26 -20.62
C GLU A 8 -8.45 3.74 -20.51
N GLU A 9 -9.45 4.08 -19.69
CA GLU A 9 -9.87 5.47 -19.47
C GLU A 9 -8.99 6.21 -18.45
N LEU A 10 -8.34 5.51 -17.51
CA LEU A 10 -7.51 6.14 -16.44
C LEU A 10 -6.48 7.16 -16.97
N PRO A 11 -5.74 6.91 -18.06
CA PRO A 11 -4.78 7.88 -18.61
C PRO A 11 -5.45 9.15 -19.16
N ARG A 12 -6.71 9.08 -19.56
CA ARG A 12 -7.46 10.20 -20.16
C ARG A 12 -8.05 11.14 -19.12
N LEU A 13 -8.13 10.70 -17.87
CA LEU A 13 -8.60 11.49 -16.74
C LEU A 13 -7.61 12.60 -16.37
N THR A 14 -8.09 13.64 -15.69
CA THR A 14 -7.20 14.63 -15.10
C THR A 14 -6.43 14.03 -13.92
N ALA A 15 -5.35 14.67 -13.50
CA ALA A 15 -4.63 14.25 -12.29
C ALA A 15 -5.53 14.27 -11.04
N ASN A 16 -6.42 15.26 -10.94
CA ASN A 16 -7.36 15.38 -9.83
C ASN A 16 -8.37 14.21 -9.82
N ASP A 17 -8.94 13.87 -10.98
CA ASP A 17 -9.90 12.77 -11.07
C ASP A 17 -9.24 11.43 -10.73
N ARG A 18 -8.00 11.20 -11.20
CA ARG A 18 -7.22 10.02 -10.80
C ARG A 18 -6.97 9.97 -9.30
N SER A 19 -6.66 11.10 -8.65
CA SER A 19 -6.49 11.15 -7.20
C SER A 19 -7.78 10.82 -6.45
N GLN A 20 -8.93 11.28 -6.92
CA GLN A 20 -10.23 10.93 -6.32
C GLN A 20 -10.56 9.45 -6.49
N LEU A 21 -10.32 8.88 -7.67
CA LEU A 21 -10.48 7.44 -7.89
C LEU A 21 -9.55 6.62 -7.00
N PHE A 22 -8.29 7.05 -6.87
CA PHE A 22 -7.34 6.40 -5.98
C PHE A 22 -7.82 6.41 -4.52
N ALA A 23 -8.31 7.55 -4.03
CA ALA A 23 -8.86 7.65 -2.69
C ALA A 23 -10.04 6.68 -2.47
N ARG A 24 -10.97 6.59 -3.42
CA ARG A 24 -12.10 5.66 -3.33
C ARG A 24 -11.67 4.18 -3.37
N ILE A 25 -10.67 3.84 -4.17
CA ILE A 25 -10.11 2.49 -4.19
C ILE A 25 -9.44 2.17 -2.85
N ALA A 26 -8.71 3.14 -2.28
CA ALA A 26 -8.09 2.97 -0.96
C ALA A 26 -9.13 2.73 0.14
N GLU A 27 -10.24 3.48 0.14
CA GLU A 27 -11.35 3.28 1.08
C GLU A 27 -11.97 1.88 0.95
N LEU A 28 -12.14 1.36 -0.27
CA LEU A 28 -12.65 0.00 -0.48
C LEU A 28 -11.69 -1.06 0.07
N HIS A 29 -10.39 -0.91 -0.18
CA HIS A 29 -9.40 -1.82 0.39
C HIS A 29 -9.31 -1.73 1.91
N GLU A 30 -9.46 -0.53 2.48
CA GLU A 30 -9.50 -0.37 3.94
C GLU A 30 -10.73 -1.08 4.52
N ALA A 31 -11.90 -0.93 3.91
CA ALA A 31 -13.09 -1.69 4.30
C ALA A 31 -12.84 -3.20 4.20
N ASP A 32 -12.26 -3.70 3.11
CA ASP A 32 -11.91 -5.12 2.96
C ASP A 32 -10.91 -5.61 4.01
N LEU A 33 -10.01 -4.75 4.49
CA LEU A 33 -9.05 -5.07 5.56
C LEU A 33 -9.72 -5.11 6.94
N LEU A 34 -10.69 -4.22 7.19
CA LEU A 34 -11.44 -4.16 8.44
C LEU A 34 -12.49 -5.27 8.53
N ASP A 35 -13.14 -5.59 7.41
CA ASP A 35 -14.14 -6.64 7.27
C ASP A 35 -13.51 -8.00 6.94
N GLY A 36 -12.20 -8.01 6.64
CA GLY A 36 -11.40 -9.21 6.45
C GLY A 36 -11.33 -10.05 7.71
N GLY A 37 -11.03 -11.35 7.54
CA GLY A 37 -10.77 -12.22 8.68
C GLY A 37 -9.62 -11.68 9.54
N ALA A 38 -9.77 -11.76 10.86
CA ALA A 38 -8.70 -11.40 11.78
C ALA A 38 -7.39 -12.14 11.40
N PRO A 39 -6.21 -11.53 11.62
CA PRO A 39 -4.93 -12.21 11.39
C PRO A 39 -4.91 -13.55 12.08
N THR A 40 -4.35 -14.55 11.42
CA THR A 40 -4.08 -15.84 12.06
C THR A 40 -3.17 -15.64 13.28
N PRO A 41 -3.16 -16.56 14.26
CA PRO A 41 -2.30 -16.42 15.43
C PRO A 41 -0.82 -16.20 15.09
N ALA A 42 -0.32 -16.85 14.02
CA ALA A 42 1.05 -16.68 13.54
C ALA A 42 1.31 -15.29 12.95
N GLU A 43 0.37 -14.76 12.16
CA GLU A 43 0.47 -13.39 11.61
C GLU A 43 0.39 -12.35 12.72
N ARG A 44 -0.50 -12.53 13.70
CA ARG A 44 -0.57 -11.66 14.88
C ARG A 44 0.75 -11.67 15.65
N GLN A 45 1.32 -12.85 15.91
CA GLN A 45 2.61 -12.95 16.60
C GLN A 45 3.71 -12.20 15.85
N ALA A 46 3.79 -12.36 14.52
CA ALA A 46 4.78 -11.65 13.71
C ALA A 46 4.60 -10.11 13.77
N LEU A 47 3.36 -9.63 13.81
CA LEU A 47 3.06 -8.20 13.97
C LEU A 47 3.45 -7.68 15.36
N ASP A 48 3.15 -8.44 16.42
CA ASP A 48 3.49 -8.07 17.80
C ASP A 48 5.03 -8.03 18.01
N GLU A 49 5.76 -8.98 17.41
CA GLU A 49 7.23 -8.99 17.41
C GLU A 49 7.82 -7.77 16.66
N ALA A 50 7.29 -7.47 15.47
CA ALA A 50 7.73 -6.31 14.69
C ALA A 50 7.43 -4.98 15.40
N LEU A 51 6.28 -4.88 16.07
CA LEU A 51 5.93 -3.70 16.88
C LEU A 51 6.88 -3.55 18.07
N THR A 52 7.15 -4.64 18.79
CA THR A 52 8.09 -4.63 19.93
C THR A 52 9.49 -4.19 19.49
N GLU A 53 9.95 -4.64 18.32
CA GLU A 53 11.23 -4.21 17.76
C GLU A 53 11.23 -2.71 17.45
N PHE A 54 10.18 -2.22 16.79
CA PHE A 54 10.03 -0.81 16.45
C PHE A 54 9.92 0.10 17.68
N GLU A 55 9.22 -0.32 18.73
CA GLU A 55 9.12 0.43 19.99
C GLU A 55 10.47 0.51 20.71
N ARG A 56 11.29 -0.54 20.61
CA ARG A 56 12.62 -0.59 21.20
C ARG A 56 13.62 0.30 20.47
N ASP A 57 13.57 0.33 19.14
CA ASP A 57 14.40 1.18 18.30
C ASP A 57 13.56 1.75 17.15
N PRO A 58 12.93 2.92 17.35
CA PRO A 58 12.09 3.55 16.35
C PRO A 58 12.95 4.11 15.22
N SER A 59 13.36 3.21 14.32
CA SER A 59 13.97 3.58 13.06
C SER A 59 12.86 4.03 12.12
N PRO A 60 12.88 5.29 11.61
CA PRO A 60 11.87 5.77 10.66
C PRO A 60 11.93 5.06 9.29
N GLY A 61 12.72 3.98 9.18
CA GLY A 61 13.05 3.32 7.93
C GLY A 61 13.91 4.21 7.04
N GLU A 62 14.33 3.64 5.91
CA GLU A 62 15.02 4.43 4.89
C GLU A 62 13.99 5.26 4.11
N PRO A 63 14.24 6.57 3.87
CA PRO A 63 13.32 7.40 3.09
C PRO A 63 12.99 6.75 1.74
N TRP A 64 11.70 6.71 1.38
CA TRP A 64 11.22 6.04 0.17
C TRP A 64 12.01 6.43 -1.09
N ARG A 65 12.43 7.70 -1.20
CA ARG A 65 13.27 8.16 -2.32
C ARG A 65 14.56 7.36 -2.48
N LYS A 66 15.24 7.00 -1.37
CA LYS A 66 16.47 6.20 -1.40
C LYS A 66 16.18 4.73 -1.76
N VAL A 67 15.13 4.15 -1.19
CA VAL A 67 14.66 2.79 -1.53
C VAL A 67 14.32 2.70 -3.01
N PHE A 68 13.57 3.67 -3.53
CA PHE A 68 13.17 3.76 -4.94
C PHE A 68 14.39 3.87 -5.87
N SER A 69 15.39 4.68 -5.51
CA SER A 69 16.64 4.76 -6.25
C SER A 69 17.38 3.41 -6.32
N LYS A 70 17.43 2.66 -5.21
CA LYS A 70 18.03 1.32 -5.18
C LYS A 70 17.29 0.33 -6.10
N ILE A 71 15.96 0.31 -6.05
CA ILE A 71 15.13 -0.56 -6.91
C ILE A 71 15.33 -0.23 -8.40
N ARG A 72 15.45 1.05 -8.76
CA ARG A 72 15.74 1.42 -10.16
C ARG A 72 17.14 1.04 -10.59
N ALA A 73 18.12 1.15 -9.70
CA ALA A 73 19.50 0.75 -9.97
C ALA A 73 19.64 -0.76 -10.14
N SER A 74 18.90 -1.56 -9.37
CA SER A 74 18.93 -3.03 -9.46
C SER A 74 18.19 -3.62 -10.67
N ARG A 75 17.52 -2.79 -11.47
CA ARG A 75 16.82 -3.18 -12.71
C ARG A 75 17.60 -2.84 -13.98
N ARG A 76 18.82 -2.31 -13.85
CA ARG A 76 19.77 -2.10 -14.95
C ARG A 76 20.86 -3.15 -14.89
#